data_AF-A2DQD8-F1
#
_entry.id   AF-A2DQD8-F1
#
_cell.length_a   1.000
_cell.length_b   1.000
_cell.length_c   1.000
_cell.angle_alpha   90.00
_cell.angle_beta   90.00
_cell.angle_gamma   90.00
#
_symmetry.space_group_name_H-M   'P 1'
#
loop_
_entity.id
_entity.type
_entity.pdbx_description
1 polymer ?
#
loop_
_entity_poly.entity_id
_entity_poly.type
_entity_poly.pdbx_seq_one_letter_code
_entity_poly.pdbx_strand_id
1 'polypeptide(L)'
;MSHIKDVASQFVTTYYSMVVQNYISVKKFYNSHAKISRLSPISSISFKIANEPAKEVCPDEFISGVLKVLSYSDSTCNDNLLITVYGIVKPNTQSYEFFFTQEFVLQRFSGKWFIINDVYFCYKNIDVQLYGAEQMHPMQVQGIPQHTFIPQSAPAVQPSPPIRPQSTPYQPSRIDSSKKSRPDTLDPSRSITITDLTKTYSGQEVTQIFQKYGPVRNKYFTYGTVYIEFETVEAKNAAIHSPPPIYKGQQCKVEEGIVRPR
;
A
#
# COMPACT_ATOMS: atom_id res chain seq x y z
N MET A 1 -33.07 -13.93 10.21
CA MET A 1 -31.59 -13.93 10.27
C MET A 1 -31.12 -12.98 9.18
N SER A 2 -30.67 -11.76 9.50
CA SER A 2 -29.97 -10.97 8.47
C SER A 2 -28.74 -11.77 8.07
N HIS A 3 -28.48 -11.90 6.77
CA HIS A 3 -27.34 -12.69 6.33
C HIS A 3 -26.08 -12.01 6.85
N ILE A 4 -25.16 -12.78 7.44
CA ILE A 4 -23.89 -12.25 7.97
C ILE A 4 -23.14 -11.43 6.90
N LYS A 5 -23.32 -11.78 5.61
CA LYS A 5 -22.84 -11.01 4.46
C LYS A 5 -23.31 -9.55 4.43
N ASP A 6 -24.55 -9.28 4.89
CA ASP A 6 -25.08 -7.93 4.95
C ASP A 6 -24.39 -7.10 6.05
N VAL A 7 -23.96 -7.76 7.13
CA VAL A 7 -23.28 -7.11 8.26
C VAL A 7 -21.93 -6.56 7.82
N ALA A 8 -21.13 -7.32 7.08
CA ALA A 8 -19.80 -6.88 6.63
C ALA A 8 -19.90 -5.64 5.73
N SER A 9 -20.75 -5.69 4.70
CA SER A 9 -20.95 -4.56 3.78
C SER A 9 -21.45 -3.30 4.50
N GLN A 10 -22.44 -3.47 5.40
CA GLN A 10 -23.01 -2.38 6.18
C GLN A 10 -22.00 -1.80 7.15
N PHE A 11 -21.20 -2.65 7.82
CA PHE A 11 -20.14 -2.23 8.71
C PHE A 11 -19.09 -1.40 7.96
N VAL A 12 -18.53 -1.91 6.86
CA VAL A 12 -17.49 -1.21 6.08
C VAL A 12 -18.01 0.16 5.62
N THR A 13 -19.20 0.19 5.02
CA THR A 13 -19.82 1.44 4.56
C THR A 13 -19.99 2.44 5.71
N THR A 14 -20.62 2.01 6.81
CA THR A 14 -20.94 2.89 7.93
C THR A 14 -19.68 3.35 8.67
N TYR A 15 -18.72 2.45 8.89
CA TYR A 15 -17.47 2.74 9.59
C TYR A 15 -16.66 3.79 8.85
N TYR A 16 -16.36 3.58 7.56
CA TYR A 16 -15.52 4.53 6.81
C TYR A 16 -16.24 5.85 6.50
N SER A 17 -17.57 5.83 6.31
CA SER A 17 -18.34 7.08 6.28
C SER A 17 -18.22 7.85 7.60
N MET A 18 -18.28 7.15 8.74
CA MET A 18 -18.10 7.77 10.05
C MET A 18 -16.67 8.30 10.25
N VAL A 19 -15.64 7.58 9.80
CA VAL A 19 -14.24 8.05 9.86
C VAL A 19 -14.10 9.40 9.13
N VAL A 20 -14.69 9.53 7.94
CA VAL A 20 -14.60 10.75 7.13
C VAL A 20 -15.48 11.88 7.69
N GLN A 21 -16.72 11.57 8.12
CA GLN A 21 -17.70 12.60 8.47
C GLN A 21 -17.65 13.01 9.95
N ASN A 22 -17.33 12.08 10.86
CA ASN A 22 -17.36 12.31 12.31
C ASN A 22 -16.52 11.25 13.05
N TYR A 23 -15.18 11.33 12.91
CA TYR A 23 -14.27 10.34 13.47
C TYR A 23 -14.41 10.16 15.00
N ILE A 24 -14.85 11.19 15.73
CA ILE A 24 -15.09 11.14 17.18
C ILE A 24 -16.16 10.08 17.52
N SER A 25 -17.16 9.91 16.66
CA SER A 25 -18.23 8.93 16.85
C SER A 25 -17.80 7.49 16.59
N VAL A 26 -16.62 7.27 16.00
CA VAL A 26 -16.11 5.93 15.65
C VAL A 26 -15.86 5.08 16.90
N LYS A 27 -15.64 5.71 18.07
CA LYS A 27 -15.55 5.00 19.36
C LYS A 27 -16.77 4.13 19.68
N LYS A 28 -17.95 4.45 19.13
CA LYS A 28 -19.20 3.69 19.34
C LYS A 28 -19.16 2.28 18.74
N PHE A 29 -18.25 2.03 17.80
CA PHE A 29 -18.08 0.70 17.19
C PHE A 29 -17.20 -0.24 18.03
N TYR A 30 -16.46 0.29 19.02
CA TYR A 30 -15.47 -0.50 19.76
C TYR A 30 -16.05 -1.03 21.06
N ASN A 31 -15.69 -2.27 21.38
CA ASN A 31 -15.82 -2.79 22.73
C ASN A 31 -14.86 -2.02 23.66
N SER A 32 -15.21 -1.87 24.94
CA SER A 32 -14.36 -1.19 25.93
C SER A 32 -12.99 -1.86 26.12
N HIS A 33 -12.85 -3.13 25.76
CA HIS A 33 -11.61 -3.90 25.82
C HIS A 33 -10.99 -4.14 24.44
N ALA A 34 -11.46 -3.43 23.42
CA ALA A 34 -10.93 -3.60 22.07
C ALA A 34 -9.43 -3.27 22.02
N LYS A 35 -8.71 -3.97 21.16
CA LYS A 35 -7.29 -3.73 20.90
C LYS A 35 -7.13 -3.05 19.56
N ILE A 36 -6.32 -1.99 19.52
CA ILE A 36 -5.98 -1.27 18.29
C ILE A 36 -4.48 -1.40 18.07
N SER A 37 -4.12 -1.78 16.85
CA SER A 37 -2.75 -1.86 16.38
C SER A 37 -2.60 -1.01 15.11
N ARG A 38 -1.63 -0.11 15.10
CA ARG A 38 -1.35 0.77 13.95
C ARG A 38 0.11 0.65 13.54
N LEU A 39 0.33 0.37 12.26
CA LEU A 39 1.63 0.53 11.60
C LEU A 39 1.49 1.58 10.49
N SER A 40 2.16 2.71 10.68
CA SER A 40 2.26 3.80 9.70
C SER A 40 3.67 3.81 9.10
N PRO A 41 3.86 4.29 7.86
CA PRO A 41 5.18 4.46 7.28
C PRO A 41 6.07 5.44 8.05
N ILE A 42 5.45 6.32 8.84
CA ILE A 42 6.09 7.45 9.50
C ILE A 42 6.32 7.16 11.00
N SER A 43 5.66 6.14 11.56
CA SER A 43 5.72 5.83 12.99
C SER A 43 6.07 4.37 13.26
N SER A 44 6.67 4.11 14.42
CA SER A 44 6.81 2.76 14.94
C SER A 44 5.44 2.10 15.17
N ILE A 45 5.42 0.76 15.18
CA ILE A 45 4.22 -0.01 15.53
C ILE A 45 3.77 0.39 16.93
N SER A 46 2.49 0.72 17.08
CA SER A 46 1.89 0.93 18.40
C SER A 46 0.76 -0.07 18.64
N PHE A 47 0.76 -0.67 19.84
CA PHE A 47 -0.29 -1.53 20.36
C PHE A 47 -0.94 -0.82 21.53
N LYS A 48 -2.25 -0.57 21.46
CA LYS A 48 -2.97 0.13 22.53
C LYS A 48 -4.32 -0.53 22.80
N ILE A 49 -4.71 -0.55 24.07
CA ILE A 49 -6.11 -0.76 24.42
C ILE A 49 -6.86 0.48 23.94
N ALA A 50 -8.03 0.26 23.35
CA ALA A 50 -8.86 1.29 22.72
C ALA A 50 -9.54 2.21 23.76
N ASN A 51 -8.77 2.80 24.68
CA ASN A 51 -9.28 3.75 25.67
C ASN A 51 -9.81 5.02 24.99
N GLU A 52 -9.18 5.44 23.89
CA GLU A 52 -9.60 6.58 23.07
C GLU A 52 -9.51 6.26 21.57
N PRO A 53 -10.42 5.41 21.03
CA PRO A 53 -10.32 4.90 19.66
C PRO A 53 -10.25 6.02 18.61
N ALA A 54 -10.96 7.12 18.84
CA ALA A 54 -11.00 8.25 17.92
C ALA A 54 -9.61 8.84 17.64
N LYS A 55 -8.72 8.93 18.64
CA LYS A 55 -7.37 9.47 18.48
C LYS A 55 -6.45 8.51 17.72
N GLU A 56 -6.70 7.20 17.79
CA GLU A 56 -5.89 6.17 17.14
C GLU A 56 -6.36 5.82 15.72
N VAL A 57 -7.65 6.02 15.43
CA VAL A 57 -8.24 5.72 14.11
C VAL A 57 -7.94 6.82 13.11
N CYS A 58 -7.94 8.08 13.54
CA CYS A 58 -7.74 9.22 12.66
C CYS A 58 -6.66 10.15 13.24
N PRO A 59 -5.37 9.88 12.98
CA PRO A 59 -4.34 10.89 13.20
C PRO A 59 -4.70 12.18 12.45
N ASP A 60 -4.29 13.34 12.94
CA ASP A 60 -4.65 14.65 12.36
C ASP A 60 -4.40 14.76 10.85
N GLU A 61 -3.40 14.01 10.36
CA GLU A 61 -3.02 13.89 8.95
C GLU A 61 -4.11 13.30 8.04
N PHE A 62 -5.06 12.54 8.61
CA PHE A 62 -6.15 11.86 7.89
C PHE A 62 -7.44 12.69 7.84
N ILE A 63 -7.58 13.67 8.74
CA ILE A 63 -8.80 14.51 8.86
C ILE A 63 -8.98 15.39 7.61
N SER A 64 -7.88 15.71 6.92
CA SER A 64 -7.87 16.55 5.74
C SER A 64 -7.39 15.78 4.51
N GLY A 65 -7.91 14.59 4.26
CA GLY A 65 -7.47 13.77 3.11
C GLY A 65 -8.61 13.13 2.34
N VAL A 66 -8.26 12.45 1.24
CA VAL A 66 -9.15 11.55 0.52
C VAL A 66 -8.96 10.13 1.06
N LEU A 67 -10.04 9.50 1.51
CA LEU A 67 -10.08 8.08 1.87
C LEU A 67 -10.96 7.34 0.87
N LYS A 68 -10.44 6.24 0.32
CA LYS A 68 -11.17 5.39 -0.62
C LYS A 68 -11.02 3.93 -0.25
N VAL A 69 -12.14 3.25 -0.03
CA VAL A 69 -12.18 1.80 0.06
C VAL A 69 -12.17 1.23 -1.36
N LEU A 70 -11.24 0.31 -1.64
CA LEU A 70 -11.12 -0.37 -2.94
C LEU A 70 -11.92 -1.67 -2.97
N SER A 71 -11.76 -2.46 -1.91
CA SER A 71 -12.41 -3.77 -1.75
C SER A 71 -12.39 -4.18 -0.28
N TYR A 72 -13.17 -5.21 0.05
CA TYR A 72 -13.08 -5.90 1.32
C TYR A 72 -13.37 -7.39 1.13
N SER A 73 -12.99 -8.19 2.11
CA SER A 73 -13.36 -9.59 2.22
C SER A 73 -13.77 -9.88 3.66
N ASP A 74 -14.64 -10.86 3.85
CA ASP A 74 -15.12 -11.27 5.16
C ASP A 74 -15.08 -12.79 5.33
N SER A 75 -14.89 -13.22 6.58
CA SER A 75 -14.98 -14.63 6.98
C SER A 75 -15.48 -14.72 8.42
N THR A 76 -15.97 -15.90 8.80
CA THR A 76 -16.44 -16.15 10.17
C THR A 76 -15.52 -17.13 10.88
N CYS A 77 -15.23 -16.88 12.16
CA CYS A 77 -14.41 -17.76 12.99
C CYS A 77 -14.86 -17.64 14.45
N ASN A 78 -15.30 -18.76 15.05
CA ASN A 78 -15.74 -18.83 16.45
C ASN A 78 -16.74 -17.73 16.83
N ASP A 79 -17.84 -17.62 16.08
CA ASP A 79 -18.89 -16.59 16.21
C ASP A 79 -18.45 -15.13 15.99
N ASN A 80 -17.18 -14.92 15.63
CA ASN A 80 -16.67 -13.61 15.25
C ASN A 80 -16.71 -13.44 13.73
N LEU A 81 -16.83 -12.18 13.32
CA LEU A 81 -16.72 -11.76 11.92
C LEU A 81 -15.36 -11.09 11.71
N LEU A 82 -14.52 -11.70 10.89
CA LEU A 82 -13.26 -11.13 10.43
C LEU A 82 -13.52 -10.38 9.13
N ILE A 83 -13.12 -9.11 9.07
CA ILE A 83 -13.26 -8.25 7.89
C ILE A 83 -11.89 -7.68 7.55
N THR A 84 -11.44 -7.90 6.32
CA THR A 84 -10.22 -7.31 5.79
C THR A 84 -10.58 -6.30 4.71
N VAL A 85 -10.13 -5.07 4.89
CA VAL A 85 -10.44 -3.93 4.01
C VAL A 85 -9.16 -3.45 3.34
N TYR A 86 -9.25 -3.19 2.04
CA TYR A 86 -8.17 -2.62 1.24
C TYR A 86 -8.60 -1.24 0.78
N GLY A 87 -7.70 -0.27 0.90
CA GLY A 87 -8.02 1.08 0.50
C GLY A 87 -6.82 1.95 0.19
N ILE A 88 -7.12 3.19 -0.16
CA ILE A 88 -6.17 4.25 -0.43
C ILE A 88 -6.50 5.42 0.48
N VAL A 89 -5.47 6.04 1.02
CA VAL A 89 -5.55 7.33 1.70
C VAL A 89 -4.58 8.31 1.04
N LYS A 90 -5.04 9.53 0.80
CA LYS A 90 -4.23 10.64 0.29
C LYS A 90 -4.40 11.84 1.22
N PRO A 91 -3.44 12.10 2.13
CA PRO A 91 -3.43 13.33 2.92
C PRO A 91 -3.34 14.57 2.00
N ASN A 92 -4.06 15.65 2.28
CA ASN A 92 -3.94 16.88 1.48
C ASN A 92 -2.55 17.52 1.61
N THR A 93 -1.81 17.20 2.66
CA THR A 93 -0.45 17.69 2.91
C THR A 93 0.62 16.98 2.07
N GLN A 94 0.25 15.91 1.36
CA GLN A 94 1.21 15.08 0.63
C GLN A 94 0.78 14.89 -0.83
N SER A 95 1.76 14.87 -1.73
CA SER A 95 1.53 14.71 -3.17
C SER A 95 1.25 13.27 -3.60
N TYR A 96 1.45 12.31 -2.70
CA TYR A 96 1.38 10.88 -2.98
C TYR A 96 0.30 10.17 -2.17
N GLU A 97 -0.09 9.01 -2.66
CA GLU A 97 -1.10 8.15 -2.05
C GLU A 97 -0.44 7.05 -1.23
N PHE A 98 -1.10 6.66 -0.14
CA PHE A 98 -0.77 5.47 0.60
C PHE A 98 -1.84 4.41 0.39
N PHE A 99 -1.40 3.17 0.34
CA PHE A 99 -2.28 2.03 0.38
C PHE A 99 -2.41 1.58 1.83
N PHE A 100 -3.59 1.10 2.19
CA PHE A 100 -3.79 0.51 3.48
C PHE A 100 -4.49 -0.84 3.39
N THR A 101 -4.20 -1.66 4.38
CA THR A 101 -4.95 -2.87 4.73
C THR A 101 -5.40 -2.74 6.18
N GLN A 102 -6.67 -3.01 6.44
CA GLN A 102 -7.21 -2.97 7.79
C GLN A 102 -8.01 -4.23 8.09
N GLU A 103 -7.68 -4.89 9.20
CA GLU A 103 -8.36 -6.09 9.67
C GLU A 103 -9.15 -5.78 10.92
N PHE A 104 -10.43 -6.13 10.90
CA PHE A 104 -11.31 -6.02 12.04
C PHE A 104 -11.79 -7.40 12.47
N VAL A 105 -11.78 -7.64 13.78
CA VAL A 105 -12.52 -8.75 14.38
C VAL A 105 -13.71 -8.17 15.13
N LEU A 106 -14.92 -8.52 14.68
CA LEU A 106 -16.16 -8.09 15.30
C LEU A 106 -16.76 -9.25 16.09
N GLN A 107 -17.24 -8.95 17.29
CA GLN A 107 -17.93 -9.89 18.17
C GLN A 107 -19.35 -9.40 18.44
N ARG A 108 -20.30 -10.32 18.50
CA ARG A 108 -21.70 -10.00 18.81
C ARG A 108 -21.93 -9.88 20.31
N PHE A 109 -22.42 -8.74 20.76
CA PHE A 109 -22.85 -8.50 22.15
C PHE A 109 -24.25 -7.90 22.17
N SER A 110 -25.20 -8.55 22.86
CA SER A 110 -26.61 -8.14 22.96
C SER A 110 -27.25 -7.81 21.59
N GLY A 111 -26.98 -8.66 20.59
CA GLY A 111 -27.53 -8.51 19.23
C GLY A 111 -26.86 -7.45 18.35
N LYS A 112 -25.82 -6.77 18.84
CA LYS A 112 -25.04 -5.77 18.09
C LYS A 112 -23.62 -6.25 17.87
N TRP A 113 -22.97 -5.77 16.82
CA TRP A 113 -21.57 -6.10 16.51
C TRP A 113 -20.64 -4.99 17.00
N PHE A 114 -19.58 -5.39 17.70
CA PHE A 114 -18.54 -4.49 18.20
C PHE A 114 -17.18 -4.97 17.78
N ILE A 115 -16.30 -4.03 17.43
CA ILE A 115 -14.89 -4.29 17.16
C ILE A 115 -14.22 -4.69 18.47
N ILE A 116 -13.56 -5.85 18.47
CA ILE A 116 -12.73 -6.33 19.58
C ILE A 116 -11.24 -6.32 19.22
N ASN A 117 -10.91 -6.33 17.93
CA ASN A 117 -9.55 -6.16 17.43
C ASN A 117 -9.57 -5.36 16.13
N ASP A 118 -8.62 -4.44 16.00
CA ASP A 118 -8.47 -3.57 14.84
C ASP A 118 -6.98 -3.38 14.53
N VAL A 119 -6.55 -3.93 13.39
CA VAL A 119 -5.16 -3.87 12.94
C VAL A 119 -5.11 -3.12 11.63
N TYR A 120 -4.38 -2.02 11.58
CA TYR A 120 -4.24 -1.19 10.39
C TYR A 120 -2.78 -1.07 10.00
N PHE A 121 -2.52 -1.33 8.72
CA PHE A 121 -1.24 -1.18 8.09
C PHE A 121 -1.38 -0.18 6.93
N CYS A 122 -0.52 0.83 6.92
CA CYS A 122 -0.42 1.79 5.85
C CYS A 122 1.01 1.75 5.29
N TYR A 123 1.13 1.81 3.97
CA TYR A 123 2.40 1.78 3.26
C TYR A 123 2.35 2.67 2.03
N LYS A 124 3.49 3.27 1.73
CA LYS A 124 3.64 4.13 0.58
C LYS A 124 3.69 3.27 -0.69
N ASN A 125 3.03 3.72 -1.76
CA ASN A 125 2.99 3.04 -3.06
C ASN A 125 4.38 2.88 -3.74
N ILE A 126 5.47 3.30 -3.10
CA ILE A 126 6.81 3.12 -3.68
C ILE A 126 7.46 1.78 -3.31
N ASP A 127 6.98 1.08 -2.28
CA ASP A 127 7.75 -0.02 -1.68
C ASP A 127 7.01 -1.37 -1.54
N VAL A 128 5.73 -1.47 -1.89
CA VAL A 128 4.98 -2.73 -1.77
C VAL A 128 4.14 -2.99 -3.02
N GLN A 129 4.53 -4.00 -3.81
CA GLN A 129 3.60 -4.59 -4.77
C GLN A 129 2.62 -5.48 -4.01
N LEU A 130 1.37 -5.02 -3.87
CA LEU A 130 0.28 -5.83 -3.35
C LEU A 130 -0.07 -6.92 -4.37
N TYR A 131 0.42 -8.13 -4.12
CA TYR A 131 -0.09 -9.32 -4.78
C TYR A 131 -1.59 -9.46 -4.47
N GLY A 132 -2.43 -9.33 -5.50
CA GLY A 132 -3.88 -9.52 -5.43
C GLY A 132 -4.75 -8.30 -5.74
N ALA A 133 -4.20 -7.07 -5.74
CA ALA A 133 -5.00 -5.87 -6.02
C ALA A 133 -5.37 -5.70 -7.51
N GLU A 134 -4.57 -6.24 -8.44
CA GLU A 134 -4.84 -6.14 -9.89
C GLU A 134 -5.92 -7.11 -10.41
N GLN A 135 -6.31 -8.13 -9.62
CA GLN A 135 -7.40 -9.04 -9.97
C GLN A 135 -8.73 -8.70 -9.31
N MET A 136 -8.72 -7.75 -8.37
CA MET A 136 -9.96 -7.22 -7.78
C MET A 136 -10.51 -6.17 -8.74
N HIS A 137 -11.48 -6.56 -9.56
CA HIS A 137 -12.38 -5.57 -10.15
C HIS A 137 -12.90 -4.71 -9.00
N PRO A 138 -12.94 -3.38 -9.13
CA PRO A 138 -13.57 -2.55 -8.12
C PRO A 138 -15.00 -3.05 -7.96
N MET A 139 -15.30 -3.73 -6.86
CA MET A 139 -16.68 -3.82 -6.43
C MET A 139 -17.07 -2.39 -6.17
N GLN A 140 -17.88 -1.81 -7.06
CA GLN A 140 -18.55 -0.58 -6.76
C GLN A 140 -19.41 -0.88 -5.53
N VAL A 141 -18.93 -0.51 -4.35
CA VAL A 141 -19.76 -0.41 -3.17
C VAL A 141 -20.72 0.74 -3.46
N GLN A 142 -21.84 0.42 -4.14
CA GLN A 142 -22.92 1.35 -4.40
C GLN A 142 -23.42 1.84 -3.05
N GLY A 143 -23.09 3.09 -2.71
CA GLY A 143 -23.56 3.74 -1.49
C GLY A 143 -22.51 4.45 -0.66
N ILE A 144 -21.20 4.33 -0.95
CA ILE A 144 -20.20 5.25 -0.36
C ILE A 144 -20.09 6.45 -1.31
N PRO A 145 -20.56 7.65 -0.92
CA PRO A 145 -20.34 8.83 -1.74
C PRO A 145 -18.83 9.03 -1.84
N GLN A 146 -18.32 9.24 -3.05
CA GLN A 146 -16.98 9.78 -3.24
C GLN A 146 -16.99 11.22 -2.71
N HIS A 147 -16.89 11.37 -1.40
CA HIS A 147 -16.76 12.68 -0.76
C HIS A 147 -15.36 13.19 -1.07
N THR A 148 -15.26 13.88 -2.20
CA THR A 148 -14.13 14.77 -2.46
C THR A 148 -14.33 15.96 -1.54
N PHE A 149 -13.57 16.03 -0.45
CA PHE A 149 -13.57 17.20 0.41
C PHE A 149 -12.83 18.31 -0.33
N ILE A 150 -13.58 19.28 -0.85
CA ILE A 150 -13.00 20.51 -1.39
C ILE A 150 -12.83 21.45 -0.20
N PRO A 151 -11.61 21.75 0.27
CA PRO A 151 -11.42 22.76 1.29
C PRO A 151 -11.97 24.10 0.78
N GLN A 152 -12.80 24.77 1.58
CA GLN A 152 -13.25 26.13 1.28
C GLN A 152 -12.01 27.03 1.15
N SER A 153 -11.78 27.53 -0.05
CA SER A 153 -10.67 28.43 -0.36
C SER A 153 -10.81 29.74 0.40
N ALA A 154 -9.76 30.11 1.13
CA ALA A 154 -9.57 31.45 1.70
C ALA A 154 -9.54 32.52 0.59
N PRO A 155 -9.96 33.77 0.88
CA PRO A 155 -10.04 34.83 -0.13
C PRO A 155 -8.67 35.16 -0.75
N ALA A 156 -8.70 35.37 -2.07
CA ALA A 156 -7.55 35.54 -2.95
C ALA A 156 -6.73 36.81 -2.63
N VAL A 157 -5.41 36.65 -2.54
CA VAL A 157 -4.43 37.76 -2.58
C VAL A 157 -3.87 37.85 -4.01
N GLN A 158 -3.87 39.07 -4.55
CA GLN A 158 -3.43 39.44 -5.91
C GLN A 158 -1.97 39.05 -6.23
N PRO A 159 -1.64 38.75 -7.50
CA PRO A 159 -0.28 38.44 -7.94
C PRO A 159 0.55 39.69 -8.29
N SER A 160 1.86 39.57 -8.10
CA SER A 160 2.90 40.50 -8.57
C SER A 160 3.67 39.95 -9.80
N PRO A 161 4.31 40.81 -10.61
CA PRO A 161 4.63 40.58 -12.03
C PRO A 161 6.00 39.86 -12.31
N PRO A 162 6.32 39.54 -13.58
CA PRO A 162 7.26 38.47 -13.94
C PRO A 162 8.70 38.96 -14.12
N ILE A 163 9.67 38.09 -13.83
CA ILE A 163 11.08 38.27 -14.22
C ILE A 163 11.49 37.19 -15.21
N ARG A 164 12.22 37.64 -16.24
CA ARG A 164 12.59 36.99 -17.50
C ARG A 164 13.93 36.20 -17.37
N PRO A 165 14.48 35.64 -18.48
CA PRO A 165 14.78 34.23 -18.66
C PRO A 165 16.21 33.83 -18.27
N GLN A 166 16.41 32.56 -17.91
CA GLN A 166 17.73 31.92 -17.87
C GLN A 166 17.79 30.77 -18.87
N SER A 167 18.86 30.78 -19.67
CA SER A 167 19.29 29.76 -20.60
C SER A 167 19.66 28.47 -19.86
N THR A 168 19.31 27.32 -20.44
CA THR A 168 19.78 26.01 -19.98
C THR A 168 20.63 25.34 -21.07
N PRO A 169 21.78 24.74 -20.70
CA PRO A 169 22.48 23.79 -21.53
C PRO A 169 21.86 22.39 -21.39
N TYR A 170 22.11 21.58 -22.42
CA TYR A 170 21.69 20.18 -22.63
C TYR A 170 21.63 19.33 -21.34
N GLN A 171 20.47 18.72 -21.06
CA GLN A 171 20.28 17.72 -20.00
C GLN A 171 20.04 16.32 -20.62
N PRO A 172 20.68 15.26 -20.10
CA PRO A 172 20.40 13.89 -20.53
C PRO A 172 18.97 13.49 -20.17
N SER A 173 18.32 12.75 -21.06
CA SER A 173 16.92 12.35 -21.00
C SER A 173 16.57 11.69 -19.67
N ARG A 174 15.78 12.39 -18.84
CA ARG A 174 15.12 11.80 -17.67
C ARG A 174 14.17 10.70 -18.16
N ILE A 175 14.50 9.46 -17.85
CA ILE A 175 13.59 8.32 -18.00
C ILE A 175 12.41 8.54 -17.06
N ASP A 176 11.24 8.78 -17.65
CA ASP A 176 9.96 8.92 -16.99
C ASP A 176 9.63 7.59 -16.28
N SER A 177 9.88 7.55 -14.97
CA SER A 177 9.81 6.35 -14.14
C SER A 177 8.37 5.96 -13.75
N SER A 178 7.37 6.47 -14.46
CA SER A 178 5.94 6.42 -14.06
C SER A 178 5.12 5.30 -14.71
N LYS A 179 5.68 4.55 -15.67
CA LYS A 179 5.00 3.34 -16.20
C LYS A 179 5.32 2.14 -15.32
N LYS A 180 4.32 1.66 -14.59
CA LYS A 180 4.33 0.37 -13.88
C LYS A 180 4.67 -0.73 -14.89
N SER A 181 5.91 -1.22 -14.89
CA SER A 181 6.30 -2.38 -15.67
C SER A 181 5.57 -3.60 -15.11
N ARG A 182 4.94 -4.41 -15.96
CA ARG A 182 4.52 -5.77 -15.57
C ARG A 182 5.73 -6.70 -15.79
N PRO A 183 5.77 -7.92 -15.21
CA PRO A 183 6.81 -8.88 -15.57
C PRO A 183 6.78 -9.14 -17.07
N ASP A 184 5.58 -9.28 -17.64
CA ASP A 184 5.39 -9.59 -19.06
C ASP A 184 5.87 -8.47 -20.02
N THR A 185 6.23 -7.29 -19.52
CA THR A 185 6.82 -6.21 -20.34
C THR A 185 8.34 -6.15 -20.27
N LEU A 186 8.98 -7.00 -19.44
CA LEU A 186 10.42 -7.11 -19.39
C LEU A 186 10.94 -7.94 -20.56
N ASP A 187 12.12 -7.61 -21.06
CA ASP A 187 12.79 -8.37 -22.12
C ASP A 187 13.51 -9.60 -21.53
N PRO A 188 13.03 -10.84 -21.78
CA PRO A 188 13.60 -12.04 -21.18
C PRO A 188 15.09 -12.23 -21.52
N SER A 189 15.56 -11.72 -22.67
CA SER A 189 16.95 -11.85 -23.10
C SER A 189 17.94 -11.01 -22.27
N ARG A 190 17.42 -10.01 -21.54
CA ARG A 190 18.18 -9.08 -20.68
C ARG A 190 17.72 -9.11 -19.23
N SER A 191 16.82 -10.03 -18.88
CA SER A 191 16.27 -10.15 -17.54
C SER A 191 16.86 -11.31 -16.75
N ILE A 192 16.90 -11.14 -15.43
CA ILE A 192 17.12 -12.19 -14.45
C ILE A 192 15.96 -12.26 -13.46
N THR A 193 15.75 -13.43 -12.88
CA THR A 193 14.82 -13.66 -11.77
C THR A 193 15.61 -14.01 -10.52
N ILE A 194 15.30 -13.34 -9.42
CA ILE A 194 15.95 -13.52 -8.11
C ILE A 194 14.91 -14.09 -7.16
N THR A 195 15.15 -15.29 -6.65
CA THR A 195 14.28 -16.03 -5.73
C THR A 195 14.99 -16.28 -4.40
N ASP A 196 14.28 -16.91 -3.46
CA ASP A 196 14.76 -17.21 -2.11
C ASP A 196 15.18 -15.96 -1.32
N LEU A 197 14.46 -14.86 -1.52
CA LEU A 197 14.59 -13.67 -0.70
C LEU A 197 13.86 -13.84 0.63
N THR A 198 14.35 -13.17 1.68
CA THR A 198 13.62 -13.12 2.95
C THR A 198 12.23 -12.49 2.74
N LYS A 199 11.26 -12.85 3.59
CA LYS A 199 9.88 -12.32 3.51
C LYS A 199 9.79 -10.78 3.59
N THR A 200 10.86 -10.11 4.04
CA THR A 200 10.95 -8.67 4.29
C THR A 200 12.12 -8.02 3.54
N TYR A 201 12.34 -8.40 2.28
CA TYR A 201 13.39 -7.81 1.46
C TYR A 201 13.03 -6.39 0.99
N SER A 202 14.06 -5.56 0.77
CA SER A 202 13.95 -4.25 0.11
C SER A 202 14.33 -4.38 -1.35
N GLY A 203 13.40 -4.09 -2.26
CA GLY A 203 13.66 -4.12 -3.68
C GLY A 203 14.80 -3.18 -4.12
N GLN A 204 14.98 -2.06 -3.43
CA GLN A 204 16.08 -1.13 -3.69
C GLN A 204 17.43 -1.72 -3.33
N GLU A 205 17.56 -2.33 -2.14
CA GLU A 205 18.81 -2.98 -1.70
C GLU A 205 19.18 -4.12 -2.65
N VAL A 206 18.20 -4.96 -3.03
CA VAL A 206 18.42 -6.02 -4.03
C VAL A 206 18.88 -5.41 -5.35
N THR A 207 18.24 -4.34 -5.84
CA THR A 207 18.67 -3.67 -7.08
C THR A 207 20.12 -3.20 -7.00
N GLN A 208 20.52 -2.57 -5.89
CA GLN A 208 21.88 -2.06 -5.70
C GLN A 208 22.94 -3.17 -5.74
N ILE A 209 22.64 -4.34 -5.18
CA ILE A 209 23.54 -5.51 -5.25
C ILE A 209 23.83 -5.91 -6.69
N PHE A 210 22.84 -5.80 -7.58
CA PHE A 210 22.97 -6.20 -8.98
C PHE A 210 23.46 -5.09 -9.91
N GLN A 211 23.43 -3.82 -9.48
CA GLN A 211 23.99 -2.71 -10.26
C GLN A 211 25.51 -2.84 -10.52
N LYS A 212 26.24 -3.61 -9.70
CA LYS A 212 27.66 -3.90 -9.94
C LYS A 212 27.94 -4.69 -11.23
N TYR A 213 26.93 -5.39 -11.78
CA TYR A 213 27.06 -6.12 -13.05
C TYR A 213 26.74 -5.26 -14.27
N GLY A 214 26.05 -4.14 -14.09
CA GLY A 214 25.74 -3.18 -15.14
C GLY A 214 24.49 -2.33 -14.84
N PRO A 215 24.18 -1.34 -15.70
CA PRO A 215 23.02 -0.49 -15.54
C PRO A 215 21.70 -1.28 -15.57
N VAL A 216 20.83 -1.00 -14.60
CA VAL A 216 19.49 -1.58 -14.52
C VAL A 216 18.51 -0.69 -15.24
N ARG A 217 17.87 -1.21 -16.28
CA ARG A 217 16.87 -0.51 -17.09
C ARG A 217 15.49 -0.53 -16.42
N ASN A 218 15.09 -1.69 -15.91
CA ASN A 218 13.75 -1.90 -15.37
C ASN A 218 13.77 -2.94 -14.26
N LYS A 219 12.75 -2.93 -13.40
CA LYS A 219 12.66 -3.81 -12.25
C LYS A 219 11.21 -4.05 -11.83
N TYR A 220 10.94 -5.25 -11.33
CA TYR A 220 9.63 -5.66 -10.84
C TYR A 220 9.78 -6.50 -9.57
N PHE A 221 8.96 -6.23 -8.56
CA PHE A 221 9.15 -6.77 -7.20
C PHE A 221 7.93 -7.54 -6.75
N THR A 222 8.11 -8.74 -6.24
CA THR A 222 6.99 -9.64 -5.92
C THR A 222 7.23 -10.37 -4.62
N TYR A 223 6.23 -11.09 -4.08
CA TYR A 223 6.43 -11.79 -2.81
C TYR A 223 7.53 -12.86 -2.94
N GLY A 224 8.69 -12.60 -2.33
CA GLY A 224 9.87 -13.47 -2.38
C GLY A 224 10.61 -13.54 -3.72
N THR A 225 10.20 -12.79 -4.75
CA THR A 225 10.83 -12.82 -6.09
C THR A 225 11.07 -11.42 -6.64
N VAL A 226 12.21 -11.18 -7.29
CA VAL A 226 12.56 -9.90 -7.94
C VAL A 226 13.00 -10.15 -9.37
N TYR A 227 12.54 -9.32 -10.29
CA TYR A 227 12.96 -9.33 -11.68
C TYR A 227 13.76 -8.07 -11.98
N ILE A 228 14.91 -8.23 -12.62
CA ILE A 228 15.79 -7.12 -13.01
C ILE A 228 16.04 -7.24 -14.51
N GLU A 229 15.73 -6.19 -15.28
CA GLU A 229 16.15 -6.04 -16.68
C GLU A 229 17.38 -5.13 -16.73
N PHE A 230 18.48 -5.63 -17.27
CA PHE A 230 19.69 -4.85 -17.52
C PHE A 230 19.59 -4.10 -18.85
N GLU A 231 20.38 -3.05 -19.00
CA GLU A 231 20.52 -2.39 -20.30
C GLU A 231 21.16 -3.31 -21.35
N THR A 232 22.08 -4.18 -20.94
CA THR A 232 22.87 -5.04 -21.82
C THR A 232 22.77 -6.53 -21.48
N VAL A 233 22.94 -7.40 -22.49
CA VAL A 233 22.93 -8.87 -22.32
C VAL A 233 24.18 -9.32 -21.54
N GLU A 234 25.29 -8.62 -21.70
CA GLU A 234 26.56 -8.87 -21.02
C GLU A 234 26.41 -8.68 -19.51
N ALA A 235 25.69 -7.65 -19.06
CA ALA A 235 25.42 -7.41 -17.65
C ALA A 235 24.53 -8.51 -17.05
N LYS A 236 23.49 -8.94 -17.77
CA LYS A 236 22.66 -10.09 -17.40
C LYS A 236 23.51 -11.36 -17.27
N ASN A 237 24.34 -11.66 -18.27
CA ASN A 237 25.23 -12.83 -18.25
C ASN A 237 26.22 -12.77 -17.08
N ALA A 238 26.82 -11.60 -16.80
CA ALA A 238 27.72 -11.43 -15.67
C ALA A 238 27.03 -11.70 -14.33
N ALA A 239 25.77 -11.26 -14.17
CA ALA A 239 24.98 -11.51 -12.97
C ALA A 239 24.70 -13.02 -12.77
N ILE A 240 24.27 -13.73 -13.82
CA ILE A 240 23.92 -15.17 -13.76
C ILE A 240 25.13 -16.05 -13.42
N HIS A 241 26.29 -15.76 -14.00
CA HIS A 241 27.50 -16.59 -13.82
C HIS A 241 28.33 -16.21 -12.58
N SER A 242 27.90 -15.19 -11.85
CA SER A 242 28.56 -14.80 -10.60
C SER A 242 28.12 -15.68 -9.42
N PRO A 243 28.93 -15.77 -8.35
CA PRO A 243 28.50 -16.43 -7.13
C PRO A 243 27.17 -15.83 -6.62
N PRO A 244 26.21 -16.66 -6.17
CA PRO A 244 24.92 -16.16 -5.74
C PRO A 244 25.07 -15.17 -4.59
N PRO A 245 24.44 -13.98 -4.66
CA PRO A 245 24.62 -12.95 -3.65
C PRO A 245 24.01 -13.35 -2.32
N ILE A 246 24.65 -12.91 -1.24
CA ILE A 246 24.11 -13.05 0.11
C ILE A 246 23.34 -11.77 0.44
N TYR A 247 22.04 -11.89 0.69
CA TYR A 247 21.19 -10.81 1.15
C TYR A 247 20.72 -11.08 2.59
N LYS A 248 21.12 -10.21 3.53
CA LYS A 248 20.79 -10.34 4.97
C LYS A 248 21.10 -11.73 5.55
N GLY A 249 22.23 -12.33 5.14
CA GLY A 249 22.68 -13.65 5.59
C GLY A 249 22.03 -14.84 4.89
N GLN A 250 21.07 -14.62 3.98
CA GLN A 250 20.47 -15.67 3.14
C GLN A 250 21.07 -15.62 1.74
N GLN A 251 21.45 -16.77 1.20
CA GLN A 251 21.89 -16.89 -0.17
C GLN A 251 20.66 -16.82 -1.09
N CYS A 252 20.64 -15.85 -2.00
CA CYS A 252 19.57 -15.74 -2.99
C CYS A 252 19.85 -16.68 -4.17
N LYS A 253 18.80 -17.14 -4.84
CA LYS A 253 18.93 -17.87 -6.10
C LYS A 253 18.73 -16.89 -7.27
N VAL A 254 19.55 -17.04 -8.32
CA VAL A 254 19.50 -16.21 -9.53
C VAL A 254 19.27 -17.12 -10.73
N GLU A 255 18.23 -16.83 -11.51
CA GLU A 255 17.82 -17.61 -12.68
C GLU A 255 17.76 -16.72 -13.91
N GLU A 256 18.02 -17.32 -15.07
CA GLU A 256 17.97 -16.64 -16.36
C GLU A 256 16.53 -16.32 -16.77
N GLY A 257 16.32 -15.11 -17.31
CA GLY A 257 15.04 -14.69 -17.86
C GLY A 257 13.98 -14.42 -16.80
N ILE A 258 12.72 -14.64 -17.17
CA ILE A 258 11.53 -14.41 -16.33
C ILE A 258 10.99 -15.78 -15.91
N VAL A 259 11.35 -16.23 -14.72
CA VAL A 259 10.89 -17.50 -14.15
C VAL A 259 9.68 -17.21 -13.27
N ARG A 260 8.54 -17.80 -13.61
CA ARG A 260 7.34 -17.70 -12.77
C ARG A 260 7.51 -18.63 -11.55
N PRO A 261 7.19 -18.15 -10.33
CA PRO A 261 7.18 -19.02 -9.16
C PRO A 261 6.23 -20.20 -9.42
N ARG A 262 6.69 -21.41 -9.07
CA ARG A 262 5.89 -22.64 -9.15
C ARG A 262 4.87 -22.69 -8.01
#